data_AF-A0A9E5WR09-F1
#
_entry.id   AF-A0A9E5WR09-F1
#
_cell.length_a   1.000
_cell.length_b   1.000
_cell.length_c   1.000
_cell.angle_alpha   90.00
_cell.angle_beta   90.00
_cell.angle_gamma   90.00
#
_symmetry.space_group_name_H-M   'P 1'
#
loop_
_entity.id
_entity.type
_entity.pdbx_description
1 polymer ?
#
loop_
_entity_poly.entity_id
_entity_poly.type
_entity_poly.pdbx_seq_one_letter_code
_entity_poly.pdbx_strand_id
1 'polypeptide(L)' 'MSVELTDQQREILLKGLRYVRSSVMLEIHEPSPERERQRAEKLEQINALVQQLTGSVRPSPARVR' A
#
# COMPACT_ATOMS: atom_id res chain seq x y z
N MET A 1 6.92 12.48 12.90
CA MET A 1 7.32 12.96 11.56
C MET A 1 6.21 12.57 10.60
N SER A 2 5.41 13.51 10.12
CA SER A 2 4.36 13.25 9.12
C SER A 2 4.93 13.55 7.74
N VAL A 3 4.88 12.58 6.84
CA VAL A 3 5.23 12.81 5.43
C VAL A 3 4.02 13.42 4.75
N GLU A 4 4.09 14.69 4.38
CA GLU A 4 3.08 15.30 3.53
C GLU A 4 3.31 14.85 2.08
N LEU A 5 2.29 14.22 1.50
CA LEU A 5 2.34 13.70 0.14
C LEU A 5 1.43 14.51 -0.76
N THR A 6 1.93 14.90 -1.92
CA THR A 6 1.07 15.40 -3.01
C THR A 6 0.18 14.27 -3.54
N ASP A 7 -0.91 14.63 -4.24
CA ASP A 7 -1.80 13.65 -4.86
C ASP A 7 -1.04 12.73 -5.84
N GLN A 8 -0.09 13.29 -6.60
CA GLN A 8 0.74 12.53 -7.53
C GLN A 8 1.67 11.54 -6.80
N GLN A 9 2.33 11.97 -5.72
CA GLN A 9 3.18 11.07 -4.92
C GLN A 9 2.37 9.94 -4.29
N ARG A 10 1.18 10.27 -3.79
CA ARG A 10 0.24 9.29 -3.24
C ARG A 10 -0.21 8.28 -4.29
N GLU A 11 -0.54 8.73 -5.49
CA GLU A 11 -0.94 7.83 -6.58
C GLU A 11 0.20 6.86 -6.96
N ILE A 12 1.43 7.37 -7.06
CA ILE A 12 2.63 6.56 -7.32
C ILE A 12 2.80 5.49 -6.23
N LEU A 13 2.70 5.89 -4.95
CA LEU A 13 2.80 4.96 -3.83
C LEU A 13 1.70 3.91 -3.84
N LEU A 14 0.45 4.30 -4.11
CA LEU A 14 -0.67 3.36 -4.23
C LEU A 14 -0.46 2.35 -5.37
N LYS A 15 0.07 2.79 -6.52
CA LYS A 15 0.44 1.88 -7.63
C LYS A 15 1.56 0.92 -7.21
N GLY A 16 2.59 1.43 -6.53
CA GLY A 16 3.68 0.63 -5.99
C GLY A 16 3.20 -0.43 -5.00
N LEU A 17 2.33 -0.06 -4.06
CA LEU A 17 1.77 -1.00 -3.07
C LEU A 17 0.92 -2.11 -3.72
N ARG A 18 0.20 -1.82 -4.80
CA ARG A 18 -0.50 -2.86 -5.57
C ARG A 18 0.48 -3.86 -6.19
N TYR A 19 1.60 -3.36 -6.74
CA TYR A 19 2.63 -4.22 -7.29
C TYR A 19 3.27 -5.10 -6.21
N VAL A 20 3.64 -4.52 -5.06
CA VAL A 20 4.20 -5.27 -3.92
C VAL A 20 3.23 -6.33 -3.43
N ARG A 21 1.93 -6.01 -3.29
CA ARG A 21 0.89 -6.98 -2.93
C ARG A 21 0.87 -8.15 -3.91
N SER A 22 0.91 -7.87 -5.22
CA SER A 22 0.94 -8.93 -6.24
C SER A 22 2.20 -9.78 -6.13
N SER A 23 3.36 -9.17 -5.89
CA SER A 23 4.62 -9.89 -5.72
C SER A 23 4.57 -10.87 -4.54
N VAL A 24 4.06 -10.43 -3.38
CA VAL A 24 3.88 -11.29 -2.19
C VAL A 24 2.91 -12.45 -2.45
N MET A 25 1.88 -12.23 -3.26
CA MET A 25 0.93 -13.30 -3.63
C MET A 25 1.51 -14.31 -4.60
N LEU A 26 2.41 -13.88 -5.48
CA LEU A 26 3.05 -14.72 -6.49
C LEU A 26 4.34 -15.38 -6.00
N GLU A 27 4.83 -15.03 -4.82
CA GLU A 27 6.01 -15.64 -4.20
C GLU A 27 5.79 -17.15 -4.02
N ILE A 28 6.55 -17.94 -4.78
CA ILE A 28 6.56 -19.40 -4.67
C ILE A 28 7.44 -19.77 -3.49
N HIS A 29 6.86 -20.47 -2.52
CA HIS A 29 7.56 -20.99 -1.35
C HIS A 29 7.01 -22.37 -1.00
N GLU A 30 7.79 -23.13 -0.23
CA GLU A 30 7.29 -24.38 0.33
C GLU A 30 6.17 -24.07 1.34
N PRO A 31 5.00 -24.70 1.20
CA PRO A 31 3.87 -24.43 2.08
C PRO A 31 4.21 -24.90 3.50
N SER A 32 4.30 -23.94 4.41
CA SER A 32 4.43 -24.17 5.84
C SER A 32 3.54 -23.20 6.62
N PRO A 33 3.05 -23.59 7.81
CA PRO A 33 2.23 -22.70 8.64
C PRO A 33 2.94 -21.40 9.05
N GLU A 34 4.27 -21.41 9.12
CA GLU A 34 5.06 -20.21 9.38
C GLU A 34 5.08 -19.28 8.18
N ARG A 35 5.32 -19.81 6.97
CA ARG A 35 5.33 -19.03 5.73
C ARG A 35 3.97 -18.43 5.41
N GLU A 36 2.90 -19.17 5.68
CA GLU A 36 1.53 -18.67 5.53
C GLU A 36 1.22 -17.52 6.50
N ARG A 37 1.63 -17.64 7.77
CA ARG A 37 1.51 -16.55 8.75
C ARG A 37 2.29 -15.31 8.33
N GLN A 38 3.56 -15.47 7.95
CA GLN A 38 4.39 -14.36 7.48
C GLN A 38 3.80 -13.69 6.23
N ARG A 39 3.25 -14.48 5.30
CA ARG A 39 2.56 -13.94 4.11
C ARG A 39 1.32 -13.14 4.52
N ALA A 40 0.50 -13.65 5.44
CA ALA A 40 -0.67 -12.96 5.94
C ALA A 40 -0.31 -11.63 6.62
N GLU A 41 0.70 -11.62 7.49
CA GLU A 41 1.21 -10.42 8.15
C GLU A 41 1.70 -9.36 7.14
N LYS A 42 2.47 -9.77 6.12
CA LYS A 42 2.91 -8.85 5.05
C LYS A 42 1.73 -8.22 4.32
N LEU A 43 0.71 -9.01 3.97
CA LEU A 43 -0.48 -8.48 3.29
C LEU A 43 -1.29 -7.53 4.17
N GLU A 44 -1.40 -7.82 5.46
CA GLU A 44 -2.06 -6.95 6.42
C GLU A 44 -1.36 -5.59 6.51
N GLN A 45 -0.03 -5.59 6.63
CA GLN A 45 0.77 -4.36 6.64
C GLN A 45 0.60 -3.54 5.35
N ILE A 46 0.59 -4.21 4.18
CA ILE A 46 0.34 -3.54 2.89
C ILE A 46 -1.06 -2.91 2.87
N ASN A 47 -2.08 -3.62 3.34
CA ASN A 47 -3.45 -3.11 3.39
C ASN A 47 -3.58 -1.91 4.34
N ALA A 48 -2.92 -1.96 5.51
CA ALA A 48 -2.89 -0.83 6.43
C ALA A 48 -2.26 0.42 5.80
N LEU A 49 -1.15 0.27 5.07
CA LEU A 49 -0.50 1.37 4.34
C LEU A 49 -1.42 1.94 3.25
N VAL A 50 -2.12 1.07 2.50
CA VAL A 50 -3.09 1.52 1.50
C VAL A 50 -4.18 2.35 2.17
N GLN A 51 -4.74 1.90 3.30
CA GLN A 51 -5.78 2.63 4.03
C GLN A 51 -5.29 3.98 4.57
N GLN A 52 -4.06 4.05 5.08
CA GLN A 52 -3.47 5.32 5.53
C GLN A 52 -3.34 6.32 4.36
N LEU A 53 -2.91 5.83 3.19
CA LEU A 53 -2.76 6.65 1.99
C LEU A 53 -4.10 7.06 1.37
N THR A 54 -5.15 6.24 1.46
CA THR A 54 -6.49 6.60 0.96
C THR A 54 -7.31 7.41 1.96
N GLY A 55 -7.14 7.19 3.25
CA GLY A 55 -7.82 7.93 4.32
C GLY A 55 -7.30 9.36 4.53
N SER A 56 -6.09 9.68 4.06
CA SER A 56 -5.50 11.02 4.19
C SER A 56 -5.98 12.02 3.12
N VAL A 57 -7.02 11.72 2.34
CA VAL A 57 -7.50 12.61 1.26
C VAL A 57 -8.19 13.82 1.92
N ARG A 58 -7.44 14.91 2.15
CA ARG A 58 -8.05 16.25 2.11
C ARG A 58 -8.29 16.57 0.64
N PRO A 59 -9.51 16.90 0.22
CA PRO A 59 -9.74 17.38 -1.13
C PRO A 59 -8.92 18.66 -1.35
N SER A 60 -7.97 18.61 -2.27
CA SER A 60 -7.24 19.78 -2.75
C SER A 60 -8.24 20.68 -3.49
N PRO A 61 -8.36 21.98 -3.15
CA PRO A 61 -9.20 22.88 -3.94
C PRO A 61 -8.52 23.06 -5.29
N ALA A 62 -9.19 22.57 -6.33
CA ALA A 62 -8.78 22.76 -7.72
C ALA A 62 -8.48 24.24 -7.96
N ARG A 63 -7.27 24.54 -8.46
CA ARG A 63 -6.94 25.86 -9.00
C ARG A 63 -7.82 26.09 -10.23
N VAL A 64 -8.87 26.88 -10.05
CA VAL A 64 -9.61 27.50 -11.15
C VAL A 64 -8.68 28.51 -11.81
N ARG A 65 -8.46 28.32 -13.11
CA ARG A 65 -7.68 29.21 -13.99
C ARG A 65 -8.42 30.51 -14.26
#